data_AF-A0A8J2THP4-F1
#
_entry.id   AF-A0A8J2THP4-F1
#
_cell.length_a   1.000
_cell.length_b   1.000
_cell.length_c   1.000
_cell.angle_alpha   90.00
_cell.angle_beta   90.00
_cell.angle_gamma   90.00
#
_symmetry.space_group_name_H-M   'P 1'
#
loop_
_entity.id
_entity.type
_entity.pdbx_description
1 polymer ?
#
loop_
_entity_poly.entity_id
_entity_poly.type
_entity_poly.pdbx_seq_one_letter_code
_entity_poly.pdbx_strand_id
1 'polypeptide(L)'
;MLCLSFKPLHTSPDTLLNSLPNFEITNDYQRAKTVLLQNVLQFIQHKKTVQMNWYLLSTQPYKRDLFLKYLEQSISEKKLQELIINAIAPVDAVYQDMILVQLKDLKEARLYLQQVEYFQRLEPKPLKVEQVRRMSGNQELV
;
A
#
# COMPACT_ATOMS: atom_id res chain seq x y z
N MET A 1 -56.14 10.43 59.76
CA MET A 1 -55.83 9.60 60.93
C MET A 1 -56.68 8.35 60.85
N LEU A 2 -56.08 7.19 60.55
CA LEU A 2 -56.47 5.82 60.94
C LEU A 2 -55.61 4.81 60.15
N CYS A 3 -54.71 4.15 60.88
CA CYS A 3 -53.96 2.95 60.48
C CYS A 3 -54.89 1.73 60.36
N LEU A 4 -54.62 0.82 59.43
CA LEU A 4 -54.75 -0.65 59.61
C LEU A 4 -53.72 -1.33 58.68
N SER A 5 -52.57 -1.76 59.21
CA SER A 5 -52.30 -3.13 59.69
C SER A 5 -51.77 -4.06 58.58
N PHE A 6 -50.45 -4.11 58.43
CA PHE A 6 -49.74 -5.11 57.64
C PHE A 6 -49.73 -6.46 58.37
N LYS A 7 -50.16 -7.53 57.70
CA LYS A 7 -49.82 -8.92 58.06
C LYS A 7 -48.67 -9.38 57.16
N PRO A 8 -47.65 -10.06 57.69
CA PRO A 8 -46.49 -10.48 56.92
C PRO A 8 -46.78 -11.80 56.22
N LEU A 9 -46.43 -11.93 54.95
CA LEU A 9 -46.32 -13.22 54.28
C LEU A 9 -44.85 -13.53 54.05
N HIS A 10 -44.40 -14.53 54.79
CA HIS A 10 -43.07 -15.10 54.74
C HIS A 10 -42.94 -15.93 53.45
N THR A 11 -42.12 -15.51 52.50
CA THR A 11 -41.64 -16.40 51.43
C THR A 11 -40.16 -16.12 51.14
N SER A 12 -39.41 -17.23 51.09
CA SER A 12 -37.94 -17.39 51.05
C SER A 12 -37.21 -16.60 49.94
N PRO A 13 -35.90 -16.32 50.07
CA PRO A 13 -35.13 -15.46 49.15
C PRO A 13 -34.74 -16.13 47.81
N ASP A 14 -35.09 -17.39 47.56
CA ASP A 14 -34.45 -18.21 46.52
C ASP A 14 -35.21 -18.27 45.18
N THR A 15 -35.92 -17.23 44.77
CA THR A 15 -36.66 -17.29 43.48
C THR A 15 -36.65 -15.99 42.67
N LEU A 16 -35.56 -15.21 42.74
CA LEU A 16 -35.37 -14.04 41.87
C LEU A 16 -34.05 -14.06 41.08
N LEU A 17 -33.54 -15.25 40.73
CA LEU A 17 -32.38 -15.39 39.82
C LEU A 17 -32.72 -16.06 38.47
N ASN A 18 -34.00 -16.25 38.16
CA ASN A 18 -34.42 -16.92 36.91
C ASN A 18 -35.27 -16.04 35.98
N SER A 19 -35.28 -14.71 36.17
CA SER A 19 -36.02 -13.78 35.30
C SER A 19 -35.15 -12.70 34.65
N LEU A 20 -33.87 -13.01 34.38
CA LEU A 20 -33.13 -12.25 33.38
C LEU A 20 -33.41 -12.88 32.01
N PRO A 21 -33.95 -12.12 31.04
CA PRO A 21 -34.08 -12.65 29.68
C PRO A 21 -32.70 -13.05 29.20
N ASN A 22 -32.57 -14.30 28.75
CA ASN A 22 -31.42 -14.75 27.98
C ASN A 22 -31.33 -13.79 26.79
N PHE A 23 -30.43 -12.82 26.89
CA PHE A 23 -30.09 -11.97 25.77
C PHE A 23 -29.29 -12.89 24.84
N GLU A 24 -29.99 -13.61 23.97
CA GLU A 24 -29.38 -14.13 22.76
C GLU A 24 -28.79 -12.91 22.08
N ILE A 25 -27.48 -12.71 22.23
CA ILE A 25 -26.76 -11.70 21.46
C ILE A 25 -26.88 -12.18 20.02
N THR A 26 -27.92 -11.67 19.36
CA THR A 26 -28.49 -12.26 18.17
C THR A 26 -27.44 -12.28 17.06
N ASN A 27 -27.55 -13.34 16.27
CA ASN A 27 -26.91 -13.59 14.99
C ASN A 27 -26.66 -12.29 14.17
N ASP A 28 -27.54 -11.29 14.29
CA ASP A 28 -27.46 -9.98 13.68
C ASP A 28 -26.17 -9.20 13.98
N TYR A 29 -25.64 -9.23 15.21
CA TYR A 29 -24.38 -8.54 15.51
C TYR A 29 -23.20 -9.20 14.79
N GLN A 30 -23.14 -10.54 14.81
CA GLN A 30 -22.09 -11.29 14.12
C GLN A 30 -22.20 -11.14 12.60
N ARG A 31 -23.44 -11.11 12.07
CA ARG A 31 -23.73 -10.87 10.66
C ARG A 31 -23.34 -9.46 10.23
N ALA A 32 -23.69 -8.43 11.00
CA ALA A 32 -23.31 -7.05 10.75
C ALA A 32 -21.78 -6.87 10.79
N LYS A 33 -21.11 -7.46 11.79
CA LYS A 33 -19.65 -7.46 11.88
C LYS A 33 -19.01 -8.13 10.66
N THR A 34 -19.55 -9.27 10.22
CA THR A 34 -19.04 -9.99 9.05
C THR A 34 -19.22 -9.17 7.77
N VAL A 35 -20.39 -8.57 7.56
CA VAL A 35 -20.66 -7.70 6.40
C VAL A 35 -19.77 -6.45 6.43
N LEU A 36 -19.58 -5.82 7.59
CA LEU A 36 -18.67 -4.68 7.73
C LEU A 36 -17.22 -5.08 7.41
N LEU A 37 -16.73 -6.19 7.97
CA LEU A 37 -15.41 -6.70 7.67
C LEU A 37 -15.26 -7.01 6.19
N GLN A 38 -16.26 -7.63 5.57
CA GLN A 38 -16.24 -7.96 4.15
C GLN A 38 -16.24 -6.70 3.28
N ASN A 39 -17.03 -5.68 3.61
CA ASN A 39 -17.05 -4.41 2.90
C ASN A 39 -15.75 -3.61 3.07
N VAL A 40 -15.16 -3.62 4.26
CA VAL A 40 -13.84 -3.02 4.52
C VAL A 40 -12.76 -3.76 3.73
N LEU A 41 -12.77 -5.09 3.71
CA LEU A 41 -11.86 -5.89 2.89
C LEU A 41 -12.03 -5.61 1.40
N GLN A 42 -13.28 -5.51 0.92
CA GLN A 42 -13.57 -5.14 -0.46
C GLN A 42 -13.09 -3.72 -0.78
N PHE A 43 -13.26 -2.75 0.13
CA PHE A 43 -12.76 -1.38 -0.04
C PHE A 43 -11.23 -1.32 -0.09
N ILE A 44 -10.55 -2.11 0.74
CA ILE A 44 -9.09 -2.25 0.73
C ILE A 44 -8.62 -2.88 -0.61
N GLN A 45 -9.36 -3.85 -1.15
CA GLN A 45 -9.04 -4.47 -2.45
C GLN A 45 -9.39 -3.57 -3.65
N HIS A 46 -10.40 -2.70 -3.55
CA HIS A 46 -10.79 -1.77 -4.61
C HIS A 46 -9.89 -0.54 -4.70
N LYS A 47 -9.08 -0.26 -3.68
CA LYS A 47 -7.82 0.47 -3.89
C LYS A 47 -6.93 -0.42 -4.75
N LYS A 48 -7.11 -0.34 -6.07
CA LYS A 48 -6.22 -0.88 -7.08
C LYS A 48 -4.80 -0.54 -6.63
N THR A 49 -4.11 -1.51 -6.06
CA THR A 49 -2.70 -1.36 -5.72
C THR A 49 -2.04 -1.10 -7.05
N VAL A 50 -1.58 0.13 -7.23
CA VAL A 50 -0.85 0.50 -8.43
C VAL A 50 0.41 -0.35 -8.38
N GLN A 51 0.42 -1.45 -9.14
CA GLN A 51 1.57 -2.36 -9.19
C GLN A 51 2.72 -1.59 -9.85
N MET A 52 3.60 -1.07 -9.00
CA MET A 52 4.79 -0.37 -9.42
C MET A 52 5.92 -1.37 -9.55
N ASN A 53 6.54 -1.41 -10.72
CA ASN A 53 7.62 -2.35 -11.00
C ASN A 53 8.93 -1.60 -11.19
N TRP A 54 10.01 -2.21 -10.72
CA TRP A 54 11.37 -1.72 -10.94
C TRP A 54 11.90 -2.21 -12.28
N TYR A 55 12.58 -1.34 -13.01
CA TYR A 55 13.20 -1.64 -14.30
C TYR A 55 14.63 -1.13 -14.34
N LEU A 56 15.41 -1.73 -15.23
CA LEU A 56 16.79 -1.33 -15.49
C LEU A 56 16.83 -0.44 -16.74
N LEU A 57 17.41 0.75 -16.59
CA LEU A 57 17.63 1.71 -17.66
C LEU A 57 19.13 1.88 -17.87
N SER A 58 19.58 1.81 -19.11
CA SER A 58 20.94 2.14 -19.51
C SER A 58 21.00 3.55 -20.10
N THR A 59 22.02 4.30 -19.70
CA THR A 59 22.34 5.62 -20.24
C THR A 59 23.53 5.52 -21.19
N GLN A 60 23.82 6.60 -21.91
CA GLN A 60 25.11 6.70 -22.60
C GLN A 60 26.28 6.61 -21.60
N PRO A 61 27.45 6.09 -22.04
CA PRO A 61 28.60 5.88 -21.16
C PRO A 61 29.05 7.15 -20.44
N TYR A 62 29.27 7.07 -19.13
CA TYR A 62 29.68 8.16 -18.23
C TYR A 62 28.73 9.36 -18.18
N LYS A 63 27.47 9.18 -18.62
CA LYS A 63 26.43 10.23 -18.62
C LYS A 63 25.32 10.02 -17.62
N ARG A 64 25.43 9.02 -16.72
CA ARG A 64 24.39 8.68 -15.74
C ARG A 64 23.92 9.86 -14.90
N ASP A 65 24.84 10.65 -14.33
CA ASP A 65 24.48 11.76 -13.45
C ASP A 65 23.80 12.90 -14.21
N LEU A 66 24.25 13.16 -15.45
CA LEU A 66 23.60 14.12 -16.33
C LEU A 66 22.21 13.65 -16.74
N PHE A 67 22.04 12.37 -17.07
CA PHE A 67 20.74 11.79 -17.36
C PHE A 67 19.79 11.97 -16.18
N LEU A 68 20.21 11.68 -14.95
CA LEU A 68 19.37 11.86 -13.75
C LEU A 68 18.90 13.31 -13.59
N LYS A 69 19.79 14.28 -13.85
CA LYS A 69 19.43 15.70 -13.84
C LYS A 69 18.38 16.06 -14.90
N TYR A 70 18.54 15.59 -16.14
CA TYR A 70 17.56 15.82 -17.21
C TYR A 70 16.24 15.07 -16.97
N LEU A 71 16.30 13.90 -16.35
CA LEU A 71 15.13 13.13 -15.96
C LEU A 71 14.33 13.88 -14.88
N GLU A 72 14.97 14.36 -13.82
CA GLU A 72 14.32 15.13 -12.75
C GLU A 72 13.66 16.41 -13.29
N GLN A 73 14.36 17.11 -14.19
CA GLN A 73 13.81 18.26 -14.91
C GLN A 73 12.57 17.86 -15.73
N SER A 74 12.67 16.78 -16.51
CA SER A 74 11.56 16.31 -17.35
C SER A 74 10.34 15.88 -16.52
N ILE A 75 10.56 15.22 -15.39
CA ILE A 75 9.50 14.83 -14.45
C ILE A 75 8.79 16.06 -13.91
N SER A 76 9.56 17.10 -13.56
CA SER A 76 9.02 18.36 -13.02
C SER A 76 8.22 19.13 -14.07
N GLU A 77 8.76 19.29 -15.28
CA GLU A 77 8.13 20.05 -16.37
C GLU A 77 6.86 19.38 -16.90
N LYS A 78 6.90 18.05 -17.09
CA LYS A 78 5.81 17.27 -17.69
C LYS A 78 4.87 16.66 -16.64
N LYS A 79 5.09 16.92 -15.35
CA LYS A 79 4.30 16.40 -14.21
C LYS A 79 4.19 14.86 -14.22
N LEU A 80 5.33 14.17 -14.39
CA LEU A 80 5.38 12.71 -14.54
C LEU A 80 5.55 11.95 -13.22
N GLN A 81 5.37 12.59 -12.07
CA GLN A 81 5.59 11.99 -10.74
C GLN A 81 4.67 10.81 -10.47
N GLU A 82 3.49 10.78 -11.11
CA GLU A 82 2.56 9.66 -10.99
C GLU A 82 2.96 8.45 -11.84
N LEU A 83 3.84 8.65 -12.84
CA LEU A 83 4.26 7.64 -13.80
C LEU A 83 5.66 7.09 -13.46
N ILE A 84 6.60 7.98 -13.15
CA ILE A 84 7.98 7.69 -12.74
C ILE A 84 8.07 8.01 -11.25
N ILE A 85 7.97 6.97 -10.42
CA ILE A 85 7.82 7.10 -8.97
C ILE A 85 9.16 7.37 -8.31
N ASN A 86 10.20 6.69 -8.79
CA ASN A 86 11.53 6.78 -8.22
C ASN A 86 12.60 6.46 -9.27
N ALA A 87 13.80 7.03 -9.10
CA ALA A 87 14.97 6.77 -9.91
C ALA A 87 16.20 6.76 -9.01
N ILE A 88 16.95 5.65 -9.01
CA ILE A 88 18.09 5.44 -8.12
C ILE A 88 19.28 4.95 -8.94
N ALA A 89 20.46 5.52 -8.69
CA ALA A 89 21.71 5.01 -9.24
C ALA A 89 22.19 3.80 -8.42
N PRO A 90 22.51 2.66 -9.07
CA PRO A 90 23.23 1.57 -8.42
C PRO A 90 24.58 2.01 -7.84
N VAL A 91 24.97 1.39 -6.74
CA VAL A 91 26.21 1.72 -6.00
C VAL A 91 27.43 1.09 -6.66
N ASP A 92 27.33 -0.15 -7.13
CA ASP A 92 28.46 -0.85 -7.73
C ASP A 92 28.89 -0.23 -9.07
N ALA A 93 30.21 -0.08 -9.24
CA ALA A 93 30.82 0.48 -10.46
C ALA A 93 30.52 -0.35 -11.73
N VAL A 94 30.20 -1.64 -11.59
CA VAL A 94 29.77 -2.50 -12.70
C VAL A 94 28.50 -1.96 -13.39
N TYR A 95 27.72 -1.15 -12.67
CA TYR A 95 26.49 -0.53 -13.13
C TYR A 95 26.62 0.99 -13.33
N GLN A 96 27.83 1.48 -13.61
CA GLN A 96 28.14 2.90 -13.74
C GLN A 96 27.25 3.65 -14.75
N ASP A 97 26.78 2.97 -15.80
CA ASP A 97 25.94 3.53 -16.84
C ASP A 97 24.47 3.08 -16.76
N MET A 98 24.04 2.62 -15.59
CA MET A 98 22.70 2.10 -15.37
C MET A 98 21.98 2.82 -14.24
N ILE A 99 20.65 2.82 -14.32
CA ILE A 99 19.74 3.43 -13.37
C ILE A 99 18.59 2.47 -13.10
N LEU A 100 18.17 2.39 -11.85
CA LEU A 100 16.98 1.67 -11.42
C LEU A 100 15.81 2.66 -11.41
N VAL A 101 14.77 2.37 -12.18
CA VAL A 101 13.58 3.23 -12.24
C VAL A 101 12.34 2.45 -11.80
N GLN A 102 11.53 3.06 -10.94
CA GLN A 102 10.26 2.51 -10.49
C GLN A 102 9.13 3.16 -11.28
N LEU A 103 8.39 2.35 -12.03
CA LEU A 103 7.40 2.81 -12.98
C LEU A 103 6.02 2.24 -12.67
N LYS A 104 5.00 3.08 -12.85
CA LYS A 104 3.58 2.68 -12.78
C LYS A 104 3.12 1.97 -14.04
N ASP A 105 3.49 2.49 -15.21
CA ASP A 105 3.20 1.90 -16.52
C ASP A 105 4.45 1.96 -17.40
N LEU A 106 4.95 0.77 -17.79
CA LEU A 106 6.16 0.66 -18.60
C LEU A 106 5.98 1.27 -20.00
N LYS A 107 4.83 1.05 -20.64
CA LYS A 107 4.62 1.46 -22.04
C LYS A 107 4.56 2.97 -22.13
N GLU A 108 3.79 3.58 -21.24
CA GLU A 108 3.65 5.03 -21.17
C GLU A 108 4.97 5.69 -20.76
N ALA A 109 5.62 5.21 -19.68
CA ALA A 109 6.88 5.77 -19.20
C ALA A 109 7.98 5.71 -20.26
N ARG A 110 8.03 4.64 -21.05
CA ARG A 110 9.03 4.47 -22.12
C ARG A 110 8.97 5.58 -23.15
N LEU A 111 7.79 6.07 -23.51
CA LEU A 111 7.63 7.17 -24.48
C LEU A 111 8.30 8.46 -23.98
N TYR A 112 8.19 8.74 -22.69
CA TYR A 112 8.82 9.91 -22.08
C TYR A 112 10.32 9.71 -21.85
N LEU A 113 10.73 8.54 -21.34
CA LEU A 113 12.13 8.21 -21.08
C LEU A 113 12.98 8.27 -22.35
N GLN A 114 12.44 7.86 -23.49
CA GLN A 114 13.11 7.94 -24.79
C GLN A 114 13.40 9.38 -25.26
N GLN A 115 12.71 10.37 -24.70
CA GLN A 115 12.92 11.79 -25.03
C GLN A 115 13.94 12.46 -24.10
N VAL A 116 14.39 11.78 -23.04
CA VAL A 116 15.36 12.33 -22.10
C VAL A 116 16.76 12.21 -22.69
N GLU A 117 17.55 13.28 -22.57
CA GLU A 117 18.94 13.32 -23.02
C GLU A 117 19.76 12.18 -22.42
N TYR A 118 20.62 11.57 -23.24
CA TYR A 118 21.46 10.41 -22.91
C TYR A 118 20.73 9.08 -22.61
N PHE A 119 19.42 8.99 -22.87
CA PHE A 119 18.73 7.71 -22.87
C PHE A 119 19.37 6.74 -23.88
N GLN A 120 19.57 5.48 -23.48
CA GLN A 120 20.03 4.45 -24.40
C GLN A 120 19.01 3.32 -24.52
N ARG A 121 18.64 2.71 -23.38
CA ARG A 121 17.77 1.53 -23.40
C ARG A 121 17.02 1.38 -22.09
N LEU A 122 15.81 0.84 -22.18
CA LEU A 122 15.01 0.39 -21.03
C LEU A 122 14.75 -1.10 -21.20
N GLU A 123 15.15 -1.90 -20.20
CA GLU A 123 14.91 -3.34 -20.22
C GLU A 123 13.42 -3.63 -20.00
N PRO A 124 12.80 -4.48 -20.84
CA PRO A 124 11.37 -4.74 -20.76
C PRO A 124 10.99 -5.61 -19.56
N LYS A 125 11.97 -6.32 -18.98
CA LYS A 125 11.74 -7.25 -17.87
C LYS A 125 11.85 -6.51 -16.54
N PRO A 126 10.84 -6.59 -15.67
CA PRO A 126 10.93 -6.00 -14.35
C PRO A 126 11.95 -6.75 -13.49
N LEU A 127 12.62 -6.00 -12.62
CA LEU A 127 13.56 -6.51 -11.64
C LEU A 127 12.82 -7.00 -10.40
N LYS A 128 13.33 -8.08 -9.79
CA LYS A 128 12.87 -8.49 -8.47
C LYS A 128 13.38 -7.49 -7.43
N VAL A 129 12.59 -7.24 -6.38
CA VAL A 129 12.98 -6.33 -5.28
C VAL A 129 14.34 -6.71 -4.69
N GLU A 130 14.63 -8.00 -4.52
CA GLU A 130 15.94 -8.47 -4.03
C GLU A 130 17.12 -8.13 -4.95
N GLN A 131 16.89 -7.99 -6.27
CA GLN A 131 17.92 -7.51 -7.19
C GLN A 131 18.14 -6.00 -7.01
N VAL A 132 17.06 -5.23 -6.88
CA VAL A 132 17.11 -3.78 -6.66
C VAL A 132 17.86 -3.45 -5.37
N ARG A 133 17.57 -4.17 -4.26
CA ARG A 133 18.28 -4.00 -2.99
C ARG A 133 19.78 -4.26 -3.09
N ARG A 134 20.16 -5.35 -3.77
CA ARG A 134 21.58 -5.67 -4.00
C ARG A 134 22.28 -4.58 -4.81
N MET A 135 21.66 -4.10 -5.89
CA MET A 135 22.26 -3.09 -6.76
C MET A 135 22.31 -1.69 -6.14
N SER A 136 21.33 -1.33 -5.32
CA SER A 136 21.25 -0.02 -4.65
C SER A 136 22.03 0.06 -3.35
N GLY A 137 22.56 -1.05 -2.83
CA GLY A 137 23.26 -1.09 -1.54
C GLY A 137 22.38 -0.83 -0.32
N ASN A 138 21.07 -0.62 -0.51
CA ASN A 138 20.12 -0.26 0.55
C ASN A 138 19.19 -1.43 0.88
N GLN A 139 19.21 -1.86 2.15
CA GLN A 139 18.31 -2.90 2.67
C GLN A 139 16.88 -2.40 2.98
N GLU A 140 16.64 -1.08 2.92
CA GLU A 140 15.39 -0.44 3.38
C GLU A 140 14.36 -0.10 2.29
N LEU A 141 14.54 -0.59 1.05
CA LEU A 141 13.50 -0.44 0.02
C LEU A 141 12.35 -1.43 0.30
N VAL A 142 11.38 -1.01 1.13
CA VAL A 142 10.06 -1.61 1.37
C VAL A 142 9.01 -0.51 1.41
#